data_AF-A0A7Z8R3F9-F1
#
_entry.id   AF-A0A7Z8R3F9-F1
#
_cell.length_a   1.000
_cell.length_b   1.000
_cell.length_c   1.000
_cell.angle_alpha   90.00
_cell.angle_beta   90.00
_cell.angle_gamma   90.00
#
_symmetry.space_group_name_H-M   'P 1'
#
loop_
_entity.id
_entity.type
_entity.pdbx_description
1 polymer ?
#
loop_
_entity_poly.entity_id
_entity_poly.type
_entity_poly.pdbx_seq_one_letter_code
_entity_poly.pdbx_strand_id
1 'polypeptide(L)'
;MSVNKAIAETREILFTDSANVGWTYQELIGVVKTAYIIGGGHVSLALSQVLALLDFDIVVIDLRDAVQTMQDNKFAKRKIIVPY
;
A
#
# COMPACT_ATOMS: atom_id res chain seq x y z
N MET A 1 -26.03 13.90 -4.56
CA MET A 1 -25.26 12.64 -4.63
C MET A 1 -24.09 12.79 -3.67
N SER A 2 -24.27 12.37 -2.41
CA SER A 2 -23.23 12.52 -1.40
C SER A 2 -22.16 11.47 -1.63
N VAL A 3 -20.95 11.91 -1.95
CA VAL A 3 -19.78 11.05 -1.99
C VAL A 3 -19.47 10.68 -0.54
N ASN A 4 -19.60 9.39 -0.22
CA ASN A 4 -19.14 8.84 1.04
C ASN A 4 -17.64 9.10 1.14
N LYS A 5 -17.27 10.09 1.96
CA LYS A 5 -15.89 10.33 2.37
C LYS A 5 -15.44 9.06 3.09
N ALA A 6 -14.52 8.30 2.49
CA ALA A 6 -13.91 7.15 3.12
C ALA A 6 -13.48 7.58 4.52
N ILE A 7 -14.10 6.97 5.53
CA ILE A 7 -13.73 7.16 6.92
C ILE A 7 -12.30 6.64 7.00
N ALA A 8 -11.34 7.54 7.19
CA ALA A 8 -10.00 7.13 7.56
C ALA A 8 -10.19 6.34 8.87
N GLU A 9 -9.98 5.02 8.81
CA GLU A 9 -10.07 4.15 9.98
C GLU A 9 -9.21 4.77 11.06
N THR A 10 -9.87 5.28 12.10
CA THR A 10 -9.19 5.88 13.23
C THR A 10 -8.42 4.75 13.89
N ARG A 11 -7.10 4.88 13.97
CA ARG A 11 -6.24 3.88 14.62
C ARG A 11 -6.58 3.88 16.10
N GLU A 12 -7.48 3.01 16.51
CA GLU A 12 -7.82 2.83 17.92
C GLU A 12 -6.65 2.12 18.60
N ILE A 13 -5.84 2.92 19.28
CA ILE A 13 -4.90 2.41 20.27
C ILE A 13 -5.66 2.34 21.58
N LEU A 14 -5.83 1.13 22.11
CA LEU A 14 -6.56 0.89 23.35
C LEU A 14 -5.57 0.59 24.47
N PHE A 15 -5.61 1.42 25.50
CA PHE A 15 -4.90 1.22 26.76
C PHE A 15 -5.93 1.05 27.86
N THR A 16 -5.90 -0.07 28.58
CA THR A 16 -6.76 -0.24 29.77
C THR A 16 -5.95 -0.78 30.95
N ASP A 17 -6.25 -0.28 32.14
CA ASP A 17 -5.71 -0.76 33.40
C ASP A 17 -6.86 -1.09 34.33
N SER A 18 -6.92 -2.33 34.82
CA SER A 18 -7.96 -2.77 35.72
C SER A 18 -7.39 -3.69 36.79
N ALA A 19 -7.90 -3.58 38.02
CA ALA A 19 -7.38 -4.31 39.18
C ALA A 19 -7.36 -5.84 39.01
N ASN A 20 -8.25 -6.39 38.17
CA ASN A 20 -8.37 -7.84 37.95
C ASN A 20 -7.56 -8.34 36.74
N VAL A 21 -7.30 -7.51 35.73
CA VAL A 21 -6.65 -7.93 34.46
C VAL A 21 -5.23 -7.36 34.32
N GLY A 22 -4.91 -6.31 35.09
CA GLY A 22 -3.67 -5.56 34.95
C GLY A 22 -3.68 -4.65 33.72
N TRP A 23 -2.49 -4.18 33.34
CA TRP A 23 -2.32 -3.27 32.20
C TRP A 23 -2.41 -4.04 30.87
N THR A 24 -3.19 -3.51 29.93
CA THR A 24 -3.39 -4.07 28.60
C THR A 24 -3.16 -3.02 27.52
N TYR A 25 -2.55 -3.47 26.42
CA TYR A 25 -2.32 -2.70 25.21
C TYR A 25 -2.87 -3.47 24.03
N GLN A 26 -3.69 -2.82 23.22
CA GLN A 26 -4.17 -3.36 21.95
C GLN A 26 -4.04 -2.31 20.85
N GLU A 27 -3.55 -2.75 19.71
CA GLU A 27 -3.48 -1.96 18.49
C GLU A 27 -3.84 -2.83 17.29
N LEU A 28 -4.27 -2.17 16.21
CA LEU A 28 -4.47 -2.84 14.94
C LEU A 28 -3.11 -3.08 14.24
N ILE A 29 -2.64 -4.32 14.28
CA ILE A 29 -1.50 -4.79 13.50
C ILE A 29 -1.95 -5.22 12.11
N GLY A 30 -1.44 -4.56 11.06
CA GLY A 30 -1.47 -5.12 9.70
C GLY A 30 -2.27 -4.39 8.61
N VAL A 31 -2.36 -3.05 8.59
CA VAL A 31 -2.83 -2.36 7.38
C VAL A 31 -1.67 -2.22 6.39
N VAL A 32 -1.62 -3.11 5.40
CA VAL A 32 -0.66 -3.01 4.29
C VAL A 32 -1.10 -1.87 3.37
N LYS A 33 -0.39 -0.74 3.45
CA LYS A 33 -0.64 0.39 2.55
C LYS A 33 -0.40 -0.07 1.13
N THR A 34 -1.40 0.01 0.26
CA THR A 34 -1.25 -0.43 -1.13
C THR A 34 -1.13 0.80 -2.05
N ALA A 35 -0.09 0.83 -2.88
CA ALA A 35 0.09 1.83 -3.92
C ALA A 35 -0.23 1.22 -5.29
N TYR A 36 -1.16 1.87 -6.00
CA TYR A 36 -1.46 1.57 -7.40
C TYR A 36 -0.79 2.63 -8.27
N ILE A 37 0.16 2.22 -9.10
CA ILE A 37 0.92 3.10 -9.99
C ILE A 37 0.46 2.85 -11.43
N ILE A 38 -0.06 3.88 -12.09
CA ILE A 38 -0.41 3.84 -13.51
C ILE A 38 0.76 4.36 -14.33
N GLY A 39 1.25 3.53 -15.26
CA GLY A 39 2.49 3.71 -15.99
C GLY A 39 3.66 2.94 -15.37
N GLY A 40 4.39 2.21 -16.19
CA GLY A 40 5.51 1.33 -15.83
C GLY A 40 6.88 1.84 -16.24
N GLY A 41 7.03 3.14 -16.55
CA GLY A 41 8.30 3.76 -16.96
C GLY A 41 9.32 3.96 -15.83
N HIS A 42 10.43 4.64 -16.13
CA HIS A 42 11.53 4.90 -15.17
C HIS A 42 11.07 5.56 -13.86
N VAL A 43 10.12 6.50 -13.93
CA VAL A 43 9.57 7.17 -12.74
C VAL A 43 8.84 6.18 -11.84
N SER A 44 8.09 5.24 -12.42
CA SER A 44 7.38 4.19 -11.69
C SER A 44 8.35 3.24 -10.99
N LEU A 45 9.45 2.86 -11.64
CA LEU A 45 10.51 2.06 -11.04
C LEU A 45 11.14 2.77 -9.84
N ALA A 46 11.54 4.04 -10.02
CA ALA A 46 12.14 4.84 -8.94
C ALA A 46 11.17 5.06 -7.77
N LEU A 47 9.89 5.34 -8.07
CA LEU A 47 8.84 5.49 -7.05
C LEU A 47 8.61 4.18 -6.29
N SER A 48 8.57 3.04 -6.99
CA SER A 48 8.40 1.73 -6.37
C SER A 48 9.52 1.42 -5.37
N GLN A 49 10.76 1.83 -5.66
CA GLN A 49 11.88 1.70 -4.72
C GLN A 49 11.66 2.50 -3.44
N VAL A 50 11.19 3.75 -3.55
CA VAL A 50 10.90 4.59 -2.36
C VAL A 50 9.74 4.01 -1.56
N LEU A 51 8.67 3.56 -2.23
CA LEU A 51 7.49 3.01 -1.57
C LEU A 51 7.78 1.67 -0.87
N ALA A 52 8.69 0.86 -1.41
CA ALA A 52 9.13 -0.37 -0.77
C ALA A 52 9.83 -0.11 0.57
N LEU A 53 10.56 1.01 0.71
CA LEU A 53 11.17 1.41 1.99
C LEU A 53 10.13 1.85 3.04
N LEU A 54 8.90 2.14 2.61
CA LEU A 54 7.79 2.58 3.46
C LEU A 54 6.77 1.46 3.72
N ASP A 55 7.13 0.21 3.41
CA ASP A 55 6.32 -1.00 3.55
C ASP A 55 4.99 -0.96 2.79
N PHE A 56 4.98 -0.36 1.60
CA PHE A 56 3.82 -0.44 0.72
C PHE A 56 3.78 -1.76 -0.07
N ASP A 57 2.58 -2.31 -0.24
CA ASP A 57 2.30 -3.28 -1.32
C ASP A 57 2.13 -2.50 -2.63
N ILE A 58 2.88 -2.88 -3.66
CA ILE A 58 3.00 -2.08 -4.89
C ILE A 58 2.40 -2.88 -6.05
N VAL A 59 1.44 -2.25 -6.73
CA VAL A 59 0.81 -2.73 -7.96
C VAL A 59 1.11 -1.73 -9.07
N VAL A 60 1.78 -2.18 -10.13
CA VAL A 60 2.05 -1.35 -11.32
C VAL A 60 1.18 -1.80 -12.48
N ILE A 61 0.55 -0.85 -13.15
CA ILE A 61 -0.36 -1.07 -14.27
C ILE A 61 0.16 -0.29 -15.48
N ASP A 62 0.35 -0.94 -16.63
CA ASP A 62 0.72 -0.28 -17.89
C ASP A 62 -0.07 -0.90 -19.05
N LEU A 63 -0.28 -0.17 -20.14
CA LEU A 63 -0.91 -0.72 -21.35
C LEU A 63 0.08 -1.44 -22.26
N ARG A 64 1.38 -1.13 -22.13
CA ARG A 64 2.46 -1.61 -22.99
C ARG A 64 3.01 -2.92 -22.44
N ASP A 65 3.11 -3.93 -23.29
CA ASP A 65 3.59 -5.27 -22.91
C ASP A 65 5.11 -5.35 -22.71
N ALA A 66 5.88 -4.56 -23.46
CA ALA A 66 7.34 -4.66 -23.57
C ALA A 66 8.08 -3.49 -22.88
N VAL A 67 7.58 -3.00 -21.75
CA VAL A 67 8.28 -1.97 -20.98
C VAL A 67 9.38 -2.62 -20.13
N GLN A 68 10.64 -2.41 -20.50
CA GLN A 68 11.79 -3.00 -19.78
C GLN A 68 11.74 -2.71 -18.27
N THR A 69 11.39 -1.48 -17.90
CA THR A 69 11.28 -1.07 -16.50
C THR A 69 10.16 -1.79 -15.73
N MET A 70 9.16 -2.37 -16.39
CA MET A 70 8.20 -3.29 -15.74
C MET A 70 8.88 -4.59 -15.37
N GLN A 71 9.72 -5.15 -16.24
CA GLN A 71 10.46 -6.38 -15.96
C GLN A 71 11.43 -6.16 -14.80
N ASP A 72 12.20 -5.07 -14.86
CA ASP A 72 13.22 -4.72 -13.87
C ASP A 72 12.65 -4.32 -12.51
N ASN A 73 11.36 -3.95 -12.45
CA ASN A 73 10.71 -3.58 -11.20
C ASN A 73 10.47 -4.81 -10.30
N LYS A 74 11.47 -5.09 -9.46
CA LYS A 74 11.44 -6.10 -8.40
C LYS A 74 10.71 -5.66 -7.13
N PHE A 75 10.41 -4.37 -7.02
CA PHE A 75 9.72 -3.79 -5.85
C PHE A 75 8.20 -3.94 -5.99
N ALA A 76 7.69 -3.95 -7.22
CA ALA A 76 6.29 -4.22 -7.51
C ALA A 76 5.94 -5.70 -7.29
N LYS A 77 5.05 -5.98 -6.35
CA LYS A 77 4.54 -7.33 -6.08
C LYS A 77 3.63 -7.83 -7.20
N ARG A 78 2.87 -6.92 -7.81
CA ARG A 78 2.00 -7.23 -8.97
C ARG A 78 2.26 -6.25 -10.09
N LYS A 79 2.28 -6.79 -11.32
CA LYS A 79 2.46 -6.05 -12.56
C LYS A 79 1.35 -6.47 -13.51
N ILE A 80 0.52 -5.52 -13.93
CA ILE A 80 -0.68 -5.76 -14.72
C ILE A 80 -0.51 -5.06 -16.06
N ILE A 81 -0.65 -5.81 -17.15
CA ILE A 81 -0.71 -5.26 -18.51
C ILE A 81 -2.17 -5.24 -18.92
N VAL A 82 -2.75 -4.05 -19.06
CA VAL A 82 -4.17 -3.89 -19.41
C VAL A 82 -4.39 -2.57 -20.14
N PRO A 83 -5.27 -2.52 -21.17
CA PRO A 83 -5.74 -1.27 -21.73
C PRO A 83 -6.44 -0.43 -20.64
N TYR A 84 -6.16 0.87 -20.60
CA TYR A 84 -6.79 1.82 -19.67
C TYR A 84 -7.54 2.92 -20.43
#